data_AF-A0AAV8U9K4-F1
#
_entry.id   AF-A0AAV8U9K4-F1
#
_cell.length_a   1.000
_cell.length_b   1.000
_cell.length_c   1.000
_cell.angle_alpha   90.00
_cell.angle_beta   90.00
_cell.angle_gamma   90.00
#
_symmetry.space_group_name_H-M   'P 1'
#
loop_
_entity.id
_entity.type
_entity.pdbx_description
1 polymer ?
#
loop_
_entity_poly.entity_id
_entity_poly.type
_entity_poly.pdbx_seq_one_letter_code
_entity_poly.pdbx_strand_id
1 'polypeptide(L)'
;MASYSMEDFVGNGALKQLLPKLLEEGWDEVQTLKLMNSDDMHALNMTQQQKDAVEIRTYLHDRTLIQYGDALEASGKCLPELLSLSNKDLTSQFGMKRGHYVRFSNRTSACAEPTSNSSSRKMMFQKTANDDNIFQSSGSIVATKVQSGPKKGSYFDDKSVDQSQADMKTKDGHMFKGIVSAGPPEPRVCGCIKPPPVVDVVAPYSSIEGILIQKLTPEYKIGTQRLVKTKTPPLKASALWQDKPAVFLCIRRPGCIMCRAEAHQLYAKKPIFDRMGVQLYAVLHEHIESEVQDFWPRYWGGVVLFDRNMEFFKALGGGQLLKDKFLSGFLFNPRAIANYKRAKALGIEQNFKGEGEIKGGLFIVGSGKSGIAYQFVERNFGDWAPLEEIIGICSQLQNQQQNQEKSIGISRDYE
;
A
#
# COMPACT_ATOMS: atom_id res chain seq x y z
N MET A 1 7.07 2.30 22.38
CA MET A 1 5.92 3.08 22.87
C MET A 1 4.91 2.10 23.42
N ALA A 2 4.23 2.40 24.53
CA ALA A 2 3.13 1.56 25.01
C ALA A 2 2.08 1.44 23.91
N SER A 3 1.55 0.25 23.68
CA SER A 3 0.41 0.06 22.79
C SER A 3 -0.82 0.67 23.45
N TYR A 4 -1.41 1.68 22.82
CA TYR A 4 -2.68 2.22 23.27
C TYR A 4 -3.80 1.30 22.83
N SER A 5 -4.71 0.96 23.75
CA SER A 5 -5.99 0.35 23.38
C SER A 5 -6.83 1.35 22.57
N MET A 6 -7.88 0.87 21.91
CA MET A 6 -8.81 1.76 21.22
C MET A 6 -9.47 2.73 22.19
N GLU A 7 -9.80 2.25 23.39
CA GLU A 7 -10.39 3.03 24.46
C GLU A 7 -9.44 4.13 24.95
N ASP A 8 -8.15 3.82 25.11
CA ASP A 8 -7.16 4.81 25.52
C ASP A 8 -6.88 5.84 24.44
N PHE A 9 -6.87 5.40 23.17
CA PHE A 9 -6.71 6.33 22.05
C PHE A 9 -7.91 7.25 21.96
N VAL A 10 -9.13 6.71 21.88
CA VAL A 10 -10.38 7.47 21.77
C VAL A 10 -10.66 8.35 22.98
N GLY A 11 -10.23 7.93 24.18
CA GLY A 11 -10.37 8.66 25.43
C GLY A 11 -11.82 8.99 25.78
N ASN A 12 -12.03 10.12 26.48
CA ASN A 12 -13.35 10.51 26.97
C ASN A 12 -13.97 11.69 26.21
N GLY A 13 -13.37 12.08 25.08
CA GLY A 13 -13.82 13.20 24.25
C GLY A 13 -14.87 12.83 23.20
N ALA A 14 -14.88 13.59 22.11
CA ALA A 14 -15.91 13.50 21.06
C ALA A 14 -15.97 12.13 20.37
N LEU A 15 -14.86 11.39 20.35
CA LEU A 15 -14.76 10.08 19.74
C LEU A 15 -15.40 8.96 20.58
N LYS A 16 -15.57 9.16 21.89
CA LYS A 16 -16.12 8.12 22.80
C LYS A 16 -17.50 7.65 22.39
N GLN A 17 -18.35 8.57 21.93
CA GLN A 17 -19.70 8.26 21.46
C GLN A 17 -19.71 7.53 20.12
N LEU A 18 -18.64 7.68 19.33
CA LEU A 18 -18.48 7.03 18.03
C LEU A 18 -17.85 5.63 18.14
N LEU A 19 -17.23 5.31 19.29
CA LEU A 19 -16.49 4.07 19.49
C LEU A 19 -17.28 2.80 19.11
N PRO A 20 -18.54 2.59 19.53
CA PRO A 20 -19.27 1.38 19.15
C PRO A 20 -19.41 1.22 17.62
N LYS A 21 -19.68 2.33 16.92
CA LYS A 21 -19.81 2.37 15.47
C LYS A 21 -18.46 2.15 14.77
N LEU A 22 -17.37 2.70 15.31
CA LEU A 22 -16.02 2.44 14.82
C LEU A 22 -15.70 0.95 14.87
N LEU A 23 -15.99 0.29 16.00
CA LEU A 23 -15.73 -1.13 16.17
C LEU A 23 -16.59 -1.99 15.21
N GLU A 24 -17.87 -1.66 15.04
CA GLU A 24 -18.79 -2.36 14.13
C GLU A 24 -18.33 -2.28 12.67
N GLU A 25 -17.83 -1.12 12.25
CA GLU A 25 -17.34 -0.86 10.88
C GLU A 25 -15.88 -1.28 10.66
N GLY A 26 -15.26 -1.98 11.63
CA GLY A 26 -13.91 -2.54 11.51
C GLY A 26 -12.76 -1.55 11.73
N TRP A 27 -13.03 -0.42 12.39
CA TRP A 27 -12.03 0.53 12.90
C TRP A 27 -11.68 0.21 14.36
N ASP A 28 -11.28 -1.04 14.61
CA ASP A 28 -10.99 -1.63 15.92
C ASP A 28 -9.52 -1.55 16.34
N GLU A 29 -8.68 -0.89 15.54
CA GLU A 29 -7.27 -0.66 15.84
C GLU A 29 -6.89 0.82 15.70
N VAL A 30 -6.01 1.29 16.58
CA VAL A 30 -5.50 2.68 16.54
C VAL A 30 -4.82 2.97 15.20
N GLN A 31 -4.12 2.00 14.61
CA GLN A 31 -3.44 2.21 13.33
C GLN A 31 -4.42 2.37 12.17
N THR A 32 -5.52 1.61 12.14
CA THR A 32 -6.53 1.79 11.09
C THR A 32 -7.21 3.14 11.26
N LEU A 33 -7.57 3.54 12.49
CA LEU A 33 -8.20 4.83 12.76
C LEU A 33 -7.34 6.04 12.34
N LYS A 34 -6.01 5.95 12.50
CA LYS A 34 -5.06 6.99 12.05
C LYS A 34 -4.97 7.13 10.53
N LEU A 35 -5.40 6.10 9.78
CA LEU A 35 -5.39 6.06 8.32
C LEU A 35 -6.73 6.49 7.71
N MET A 36 -7.71 6.79 8.56
CA MET A 36 -9.04 7.21 8.15
C MET A 36 -8.97 8.50 7.32
N ASN A 37 -9.43 8.43 6.08
CA ASN A 37 -9.44 9.57 5.16
C ASN A 37 -10.80 10.30 5.20
N SER A 38 -10.91 11.39 4.44
CA SER A 38 -12.14 12.21 4.43
C SER A 38 -13.37 11.45 3.94
N ASP A 39 -13.22 10.48 3.04
CA ASP A 39 -14.33 9.68 2.52
C ASP A 39 -14.81 8.68 3.58
N ASP A 40 -13.88 8.06 4.32
CA ASP A 40 -14.20 7.19 5.45
C ASP A 40 -14.96 7.96 6.55
N MET A 41 -14.47 9.15 6.91
CA MET A 41 -15.12 10.02 7.90
C MET A 41 -16.52 10.47 7.43
N HIS A 42 -16.71 10.66 6.12
CA HIS A 42 -18.01 10.98 5.53
C HIS A 42 -18.95 9.77 5.57
N ALA A 43 -18.48 8.57 5.23
CA ALA A 43 -19.26 7.34 5.31
C ALA A 43 -19.74 7.04 6.75
N LEU A 44 -18.93 7.38 7.75
CA LEU A 44 -19.30 7.26 9.16
C LEU A 44 -20.20 8.39 9.68
N ASN A 45 -20.55 9.38 8.84
CA ASN A 45 -21.30 10.58 9.23
C ASN A 45 -20.66 11.34 10.40
N MET A 46 -19.33 11.44 10.41
CA MET A 46 -18.61 12.12 11.49
C MET A 46 -18.86 13.63 11.48
N THR A 47 -19.07 14.20 12.67
CA THR A 47 -19.13 15.66 12.85
C THR A 47 -17.74 16.27 12.69
N GLN A 48 -17.65 17.58 12.38
CA GLN A 48 -16.35 18.25 12.26
C GLN A 48 -15.52 18.10 13.55
N GLN A 49 -16.17 18.18 14.71
CA GLN A 49 -15.51 17.99 16.01
C GLN A 49 -14.89 16.58 16.15
N GLN A 50 -15.53 15.55 15.61
CA GLN A 50 -14.97 14.19 15.62
C GLN A 50 -13.81 14.06 14.62
N LYS A 51 -13.90 14.71 13.46
CA LYS A 51 -12.80 14.73 12.48
C LYS A 51 -11.55 15.39 13.06
N ASP A 52 -11.73 16.57 13.66
CA ASP A 52 -10.66 17.31 14.33
C ASP A 52 -10.07 16.49 15.48
N ALA A 53 -10.92 15.79 16.25
CA ALA A 53 -10.46 14.89 17.31
C ALA A 53 -9.56 13.77 16.75
N VAL A 54 -9.94 13.07 15.67
CA VAL A 54 -9.08 12.04 15.06
C VAL A 54 -7.72 12.62 14.64
N GLU A 55 -7.71 13.80 14.04
CA GLU A 55 -6.47 14.48 13.63
C GLU A 55 -5.58 14.82 14.84
N ILE A 56 -6.16 15.44 15.87
CA ILE A 56 -5.48 15.81 17.12
C ILE A 56 -4.91 14.56 17.80
N ARG A 57 -5.70 13.51 17.96
CA ARG A 57 -5.28 12.27 18.61
C ARG A 57 -4.16 11.58 17.84
N THR A 58 -4.25 11.55 16.52
CA THR A 58 -3.20 11.02 15.64
C THR A 58 -1.88 11.77 15.85
N TYR A 59 -1.93 13.11 15.82
CA TYR A 59 -0.77 13.97 16.02
C TYR A 59 -0.10 13.79 17.39
N LEU A 60 -0.92 13.68 18.44
CA LEU A 60 -0.47 13.49 19.82
C LEU A 60 0.10 12.10 20.04
N HIS A 61 -0.55 11.06 19.51
CA HIS A 61 -0.10 9.68 19.62
C HIS A 61 1.31 9.52 19.05
N ASP A 62 1.57 10.05 17.85
CA ASP A 62 2.89 9.97 17.19
C ASP A 62 4.01 10.68 17.96
N ARG A 63 3.64 11.60 18.84
CA ARG A 63 4.58 12.35 19.69
C ARG A 63 4.61 11.87 21.14
N THR A 64 3.90 10.79 21.49
CA THR A 64 3.72 10.31 22.88
C THR A 64 3.15 11.38 23.81
N LEU A 65 2.11 12.06 23.32
CA LEU A 65 1.42 13.18 23.98
C LEU A 65 -0.09 12.93 24.13
N ILE A 66 -0.57 11.69 23.96
CA ILE A 66 -2.00 11.37 23.95
C ILE A 66 -2.71 11.73 25.26
N GLN A 67 -1.99 11.83 26.37
CA GLN A 67 -2.53 12.25 27.68
C GLN A 67 -3.14 13.67 27.67
N TYR A 68 -2.87 14.47 26.64
CA TYR A 68 -3.48 15.79 26.46
C TYR A 68 -4.70 15.78 25.54
N GLY A 69 -5.06 14.64 24.94
CA GLY A 69 -6.10 14.53 23.91
C GLY A 69 -7.45 15.07 24.37
N ASP A 70 -7.96 14.57 25.49
CA ASP A 70 -9.25 14.99 26.05
C ASP A 70 -9.30 16.52 26.30
N ALA A 71 -8.23 17.09 26.86
CA ALA A 71 -8.16 18.52 27.18
C ALA A 71 -8.07 19.39 25.91
N LEU A 72 -7.31 18.96 24.91
CA LEU A 72 -7.16 19.69 23.66
C LEU A 72 -8.45 19.66 22.83
N GLU A 73 -9.13 18.51 22.78
CA GLU A 73 -10.44 18.37 22.13
C GLU A 73 -11.53 19.23 22.80
N ALA A 74 -11.52 19.29 24.14
CA ALA A 74 -12.48 20.09 24.89
C ALA A 74 -12.36 21.60 24.61
N SER A 75 -11.22 22.06 24.07
CA SER A 75 -11.07 23.47 23.68
C SER A 75 -11.83 23.85 22.41
N GLY A 76 -12.28 22.87 21.63
CA GLY A 76 -12.97 23.09 20.36
C GLY A 76 -12.10 23.66 19.24
N LYS A 77 -10.77 23.77 19.46
CA LYS A 77 -9.81 24.24 18.47
C LYS A 77 -9.34 23.10 17.58
N CYS A 78 -9.17 23.36 16.30
CA CYS A 78 -8.57 22.38 15.38
C CYS A 78 -7.04 22.31 15.57
N LEU A 79 -6.40 21.27 15.03
CA LEU A 79 -4.96 21.06 15.22
C LEU A 79 -4.10 22.28 14.78
N PRO A 80 -4.33 22.92 13.62
CA PRO A 80 -3.60 24.13 13.24
C PRO A 80 -3.70 25.28 14.26
N GLU A 81 -4.88 25.50 14.84
CA GLU A 81 -5.10 26.51 15.87
C GLU A 81 -4.34 26.17 17.16
N LEU A 82 -4.37 24.89 17.56
CA LEU A 82 -3.61 24.40 18.72
C LEU A 82 -2.10 24.55 18.51
N LEU A 83 -1.59 24.29 17.30
CA LEU A 83 -0.18 24.46 16.95
C LEU A 83 0.26 25.93 16.86
N SER A 84 -0.69 26.85 16.76
CA SER A 84 -0.42 28.30 16.78
C SER A 84 -0.31 28.89 18.20
N LEU A 85 -0.69 28.11 19.23
CA LEU A 85 -0.66 28.57 20.61
C LEU A 85 0.76 28.81 21.13
N SER A 86 0.89 29.80 22.02
CA SER A 86 2.16 30.06 22.67
C SER A 86 2.50 28.96 23.67
N ASN A 87 3.79 28.78 23.98
CA ASN A 87 4.22 27.85 25.04
C ASN A 87 3.57 28.17 26.40
N LYS A 88 3.26 29.46 26.65
CA LYS A 88 2.56 29.90 27.86
C LYS A 88 1.12 29.37 27.86
N ASP A 89 0.42 29.48 26.74
CA ASP A 89 -0.95 29.00 26.57
C ASP A 89 -1.04 27.48 26.68
N LEU A 90 -0.10 26.75 26.07
CA LEU A 90 -0.04 25.28 26.19
C LEU A 90 0.15 24.84 27.64
N THR A 91 0.92 25.60 28.42
CA THR A 91 1.13 25.30 29.84
C THR A 91 -0.07 25.70 30.68
N SER A 92 -0.61 26.91 30.51
CA SER A 92 -1.68 27.45 31.35
C SER A 92 -3.06 26.86 31.06
N GLN A 93 -3.37 26.59 29.79
CA GLN A 93 -4.69 26.08 29.38
C GLN A 93 -4.76 24.54 29.42
N PHE A 94 -3.65 23.85 29.14
CA PHE A 94 -3.65 22.39 28.98
C PHE A 94 -2.69 21.66 29.95
N GLY A 95 -2.03 22.38 30.86
CA GLY A 95 -1.08 21.80 31.81
C GLY A 95 0.16 21.18 31.14
N MET A 96 0.49 21.58 29.91
CA MET A 96 1.53 20.92 29.14
C MET A 96 2.92 21.21 29.70
N LYS A 97 3.64 20.17 30.14
CA LYS A 97 5.00 20.27 30.68
C LYS A 97 6.00 20.79 29.63
N ARG A 98 7.11 21.40 30.09
CA ARG A 98 8.17 21.96 29.23
C ARG A 98 8.66 21.05 28.11
N GLY A 99 9.02 19.81 28.43
CA GLY A 99 9.46 18.84 27.40
C GLY A 99 8.33 18.39 26.47
N HIS A 100 7.07 18.57 26.86
CA HIS A 100 5.91 18.14 26.09
C HIS A 100 5.51 19.21 25.07
N TYR A 101 5.43 20.49 25.45
CA TYR A 101 5.13 21.55 24.48
C TYR A 101 6.26 21.73 23.46
N VAL A 102 7.53 21.45 23.84
CA VAL A 102 8.63 21.42 22.86
C VAL A 102 8.37 20.35 21.81
N ARG A 103 7.98 19.12 22.19
CA ARG A 103 7.64 18.06 21.24
C ARG A 103 6.37 18.36 20.44
N PHE A 104 5.39 18.97 21.09
CA PHE A 104 4.12 19.37 20.47
C PHE A 104 4.33 20.42 19.37
N SER A 105 5.16 21.44 19.63
CA SER A 105 5.41 22.55 18.71
C SER A 105 6.60 22.34 17.78
N ASN A 106 7.40 21.28 17.96
CA ASN A 106 8.55 21.04 17.10
C ASN A 106 8.09 20.66 15.68
N ARG A 107 8.38 21.53 14.73
CA ARG A 107 8.12 21.37 13.30
C ARG A 107 9.12 20.45 12.60
N THR A 108 10.10 19.86 13.29
CA THR A 108 10.90 18.78 12.70
C THR A 108 10.07 17.51 12.60
N SER A 109 9.18 17.48 11.61
CA SER A 109 8.99 16.32 10.76
C SER A 109 9.85 16.53 9.50
N ALA A 110 10.39 15.45 8.94
CA ALA A 110 10.64 15.44 7.51
C ALA A 110 9.36 15.92 6.79
N CYS A 111 9.51 16.58 5.63
CA CYS A 111 8.47 17.33 4.90
C CYS A 111 8.35 18.81 5.31
N ALA A 112 9.30 19.61 4.84
CA ALA A 112 9.00 20.97 4.41
C ALA A 112 9.49 21.12 2.97
N GLU A 113 8.56 21.24 2.01
CA GLU A 113 8.88 21.91 0.74
C GLU A 113 8.48 23.40 0.85
N PRO A 114 9.26 24.30 0.24
CA PRO A 114 9.11 25.74 0.42
C PRO A 114 8.08 26.31 -0.56
N THR A 115 7.06 26.99 -0.04
CA THR A 115 6.29 27.94 -0.84
C THR A 115 6.78 29.36 -0.59
N SER A 116 7.08 30.02 -1.71
CA SER A 116 7.32 31.44 -1.92
C SER A 116 6.42 32.37 -1.10
N ASN A 117 7.01 33.34 -0.40
CA ASN A 117 6.90 34.75 -0.80
C ASN A 117 7.76 35.70 0.04
N SER A 118 8.18 36.74 -0.67
CA SER A 118 8.96 37.93 -0.29
C SER A 118 8.93 38.37 1.17
N SER A 119 10.11 38.67 1.73
CA SER A 119 10.39 39.90 2.50
C SER A 119 11.88 40.00 2.83
N SER A 120 12.57 40.85 2.08
CA SER A 120 13.60 41.79 2.52
C SER A 120 14.52 41.37 3.68
N ARG A 121 15.75 40.96 3.36
CA ARG A 121 16.91 41.30 4.20
C ARG A 121 18.16 41.49 3.34
N LYS A 122 18.58 42.76 3.26
CA LYS A 122 19.84 43.25 2.67
C LYS A 122 21.03 42.63 3.41
N MET A 123 22.08 42.26 2.66
CA MET A 123 23.49 42.45 3.04
C MET A 123 24.34 42.41 1.74
N MET A 124 25.17 43.44 1.60
CA MET A 124 26.08 43.73 0.48
C MET A 124 27.16 42.66 0.29
N PHE A 125 27.67 42.49 -0.94
CA PHE A 125 29.06 42.86 -1.32
C PHE A 125 29.32 42.76 -2.85
N GLN A 126 29.57 43.93 -3.44
CA GLN A 126 30.45 44.36 -4.54
C GLN A 126 30.77 43.54 -5.83
N LYS A 127 30.60 44.30 -6.95
CA LYS A 127 31.44 44.45 -8.18
C LYS A 127 31.53 43.25 -9.15
N THR A 128 31.45 43.36 -10.47
CA THR A 128 31.79 44.40 -11.49
C THR A 128 30.92 44.14 -12.76
N ALA A 129 30.25 45.14 -13.34
CA ALA A 129 30.66 45.99 -14.49
C ALA A 129 30.28 45.44 -15.89
N ASN A 130 29.65 46.33 -16.68
CA ASN A 130 29.49 46.36 -18.14
C ASN A 130 28.61 45.28 -18.80
N ASP A 131 27.75 45.52 -19.78
CA ASP A 131 27.51 46.68 -20.66
C ASP A 131 26.05 46.66 -21.19
N ASP A 132 25.44 47.84 -21.26
CA ASP A 132 24.63 48.42 -22.36
C ASP A 132 24.60 47.64 -23.70
N ASN A 133 23.58 47.65 -24.56
CA ASN A 133 22.22 48.21 -24.64
C ASN A 133 21.67 47.78 -26.04
N ILE A 134 20.41 48.13 -26.35
CA ILE A 134 19.88 48.36 -27.73
C ILE A 134 19.58 47.07 -28.57
N PHE A 135 18.40 46.84 -29.17
CA PHE A 135 17.20 47.61 -29.49
C PHE A 135 16.03 46.60 -29.67
N GLN A 136 14.82 46.88 -29.18
CA GLN A 136 13.64 47.33 -29.98
C GLN A 136 13.31 46.44 -31.20
N SER A 137 12.07 46.07 -31.51
CA SER A 137 10.77 46.39 -30.95
C SER A 137 9.70 45.55 -31.67
N SER A 138 8.50 45.60 -31.10
CA SER A 138 7.21 45.70 -31.81
C SER A 138 6.59 44.46 -32.42
N GLY A 139 5.27 44.35 -32.19
CA GLY A 139 4.37 43.64 -33.10
C GLY A 139 3.33 42.80 -32.38
N SER A 140 2.31 43.46 -31.83
CA SER A 140 1.10 42.83 -31.29
C SER A 140 0.06 42.59 -32.40
N ILE A 141 -1.00 41.84 -32.03
CA ILE A 141 -2.34 41.71 -32.66
C ILE A 141 -2.33 40.82 -33.94
N VAL A 142 -3.18 39.81 -34.15
CA VAL A 142 -4.66 39.79 -34.18
C VAL A 142 -5.21 38.35 -34.12
N ALA A 143 -6.38 38.22 -33.49
CA ALA A 143 -7.24 37.03 -33.44
C ALA A 143 -7.98 36.76 -34.77
N THR A 144 -8.30 35.50 -35.06
CA THR A 144 -9.40 35.18 -36.00
C THR A 144 -10.15 33.92 -35.58
N LYS A 145 -11.47 34.00 -35.71
CA LYS A 145 -12.51 33.07 -35.27
C LYS A 145 -13.30 32.65 -36.50
N VAL A 146 -13.48 31.34 -36.78
CA VAL A 146 -14.50 30.74 -37.69
C VAL A 146 -14.65 29.26 -37.27
N GLN A 147 -15.70 28.84 -36.54
CA GLN A 147 -17.03 28.32 -36.93
C GLN A 147 -17.14 26.84 -37.41
N SER A 148 -17.99 26.11 -36.67
CA SER A 148 -19.06 25.16 -37.07
C SER A 148 -18.82 23.73 -37.58
N GLY A 149 -19.12 22.75 -36.70
CA GLY A 149 -20.10 21.64 -36.87
C GLY A 149 -19.68 20.35 -37.63
N PRO A 150 -20.38 19.19 -37.47
CA PRO A 150 -21.64 18.96 -36.75
C PRO A 150 -21.61 17.85 -35.67
N LYS A 151 -22.65 17.84 -34.82
CA LYS A 151 -23.03 16.78 -33.88
C LYS A 151 -23.78 15.67 -34.61
N LYS A 152 -23.55 14.40 -34.23
CA LYS A 152 -24.51 13.30 -34.39
C LYS A 152 -24.71 12.63 -33.03
N GLY A 153 -25.96 12.60 -32.58
CA GLY A 153 -26.39 11.74 -31.48
C GLY A 153 -26.82 10.37 -32.02
N SER A 154 -26.75 9.36 -31.14
CA SER A 154 -27.47 8.09 -31.28
C SER A 154 -27.67 7.49 -29.90
N TYR A 155 -28.87 6.97 -29.71
CA TYR A 155 -29.45 6.39 -28.50
C TYR A 155 -28.80 5.06 -28.07
N PHE A 156 -28.90 4.80 -26.75
CA PHE A 156 -29.03 3.52 -26.02
C PHE A 156 -28.50 2.23 -26.66
N ASP A 157 -27.61 1.53 -25.93
CA ASP A 157 -27.86 0.12 -25.59
C ASP A 157 -27.19 -0.23 -24.25
N ASP A 158 -28.02 -0.67 -23.31
CA ASP A 158 -27.68 -1.20 -21.99
C ASP A 158 -27.56 -2.72 -22.15
N LYS A 159 -26.34 -3.27 -22.05
CA LYS A 159 -26.11 -4.73 -22.08
C LYS A 159 -25.06 -5.13 -21.05
N SER A 160 -25.59 -5.55 -19.90
CA SER A 160 -25.27 -6.77 -19.16
C SER A 160 -23.84 -7.30 -19.26
N VAL A 161 -23.16 -7.23 -18.11
CA VAL A 161 -22.02 -8.06 -17.71
C VAL A 161 -22.46 -9.52 -17.75
N ASP A 162 -22.21 -10.22 -18.86
CA ASP A 162 -22.27 -11.67 -18.90
C ASP A 162 -21.43 -12.21 -20.06
N GLN A 163 -20.20 -12.63 -19.77
CA GLN A 163 -19.49 -13.75 -20.42
C GLN A 163 -18.00 -13.76 -20.09
N SER A 164 -17.66 -14.51 -19.04
CA SER A 164 -16.49 -15.41 -19.07
C SER A 164 -16.60 -16.47 -17.97
N GLN A 165 -17.71 -17.20 -17.91
CA GLN A 165 -17.71 -18.52 -17.29
C GLN A 165 -17.12 -19.49 -18.32
N ALA A 166 -15.83 -19.79 -18.20
CA ALA A 166 -15.23 -20.91 -18.91
C ALA A 166 -15.52 -22.20 -18.12
N ASP A 167 -16.16 -23.14 -18.80
CA ASP A 167 -16.64 -24.43 -18.32
C ASP A 167 -15.60 -25.22 -17.48
N MET A 168 -16.00 -25.53 -16.24
CA MET A 168 -15.35 -26.54 -15.40
C MET A 168 -16.06 -27.89 -15.60
N LYS A 169 -15.41 -28.83 -16.30
CA LYS A 169 -15.75 -30.26 -16.20
C LYS A 169 -14.73 -30.95 -15.30
N THR A 170 -15.20 -31.35 -14.13
CA THR A 170 -14.42 -32.00 -13.07
C THR A 170 -14.40 -33.51 -13.29
N LYS A 171 -13.21 -34.10 -13.44
CA LYS A 171 -12.95 -35.50 -13.09
C LYS A 171 -11.57 -35.61 -12.44
N ASP A 172 -11.56 -36.31 -11.31
CA ASP A 172 -10.46 -36.89 -10.55
C ASP A 172 -9.51 -35.95 -9.77
N GLY A 173 -9.61 -36.02 -8.44
CA GLY A 173 -8.53 -35.66 -7.49
C GLY A 173 -8.01 -34.23 -7.56
N HIS A 174 -8.85 -33.26 -7.19
CA HIS A 174 -8.64 -31.80 -7.24
C HIS A 174 -7.17 -31.32 -7.06
N MET A 175 -6.48 -31.09 -8.18
CA MET A 175 -5.36 -30.16 -8.29
C MET A 175 -5.92 -28.76 -8.55
N PHE A 176 -5.43 -27.75 -7.82
CA PHE A 176 -5.75 -26.37 -8.14
C PHE A 176 -5.23 -26.00 -9.53
N LYS A 177 -6.15 -25.72 -10.46
CA LYS A 177 -5.83 -25.04 -11.71
C LYS A 177 -5.81 -23.56 -11.39
N GLY A 178 -4.64 -23.04 -10.97
CA GLY A 178 -4.56 -21.65 -10.58
C GLY A 178 -5.06 -20.72 -11.68
N ILE A 179 -5.53 -19.54 -11.28
CA ILE A 179 -5.97 -18.50 -12.22
C ILE A 179 -4.81 -17.53 -12.41
N VAL A 180 -4.48 -17.23 -13.67
CA VAL A 180 -3.62 -16.09 -13.99
C VAL A 180 -4.50 -14.89 -14.28
N SER A 181 -4.53 -13.93 -13.35
CA SER A 181 -5.18 -12.64 -13.60
C SER A 181 -4.12 -11.63 -14.00
N ALA A 182 -4.33 -10.96 -15.13
CA ALA A 182 -3.55 -9.82 -15.54
C ALA A 182 -4.36 -9.00 -16.56
N GLY A 183 -4.50 -7.69 -16.36
CA GLY A 183 -5.28 -6.82 -17.25
C GLY A 183 -4.79 -6.87 -18.70
N PRO A 184 -5.64 -6.67 -19.73
CA PRO A 184 -5.28 -6.93 -21.13
C PRO A 184 -4.01 -6.17 -21.55
N PRO A 185 -3.12 -6.80 -22.35
CA PRO A 185 -1.89 -6.15 -22.80
C PRO A 185 -2.23 -5.15 -23.91
N GLU A 186 -2.13 -3.85 -23.63
CA GLU A 186 -2.36 -2.83 -24.65
C GLU A 186 -1.06 -2.44 -25.38
N PRO A 187 -1.06 -2.36 -26.72
CA PRO A 187 0.07 -1.87 -27.49
C PRO A 187 0.39 -0.41 -27.12
N ARG A 188 1.67 -0.09 -26.96
CA ARG A 188 2.13 1.24 -26.52
C ARG A 188 2.66 2.04 -27.71
N VAL A 189 2.56 3.37 -27.63
CA VAL A 189 3.06 4.30 -28.66
C VAL A 189 2.49 3.95 -30.05
N CYS A 190 1.16 3.91 -30.18
CA CYS A 190 0.47 3.56 -31.42
C CYS A 190 0.89 2.20 -32.05
N GLY A 191 1.35 1.24 -31.23
CA GLY A 191 1.78 -0.09 -31.71
C GLY A 191 3.27 -0.23 -31.99
N CYS A 192 4.07 0.83 -31.85
CA CYS A 192 5.53 0.78 -32.05
C CYS A 192 6.26 -0.04 -30.99
N ILE A 193 5.64 -0.27 -29.83
CA ILE A 193 6.18 -1.11 -28.76
C ILE A 193 5.20 -2.25 -28.50
N LYS A 194 5.60 -3.46 -28.88
CA LYS A 194 4.84 -4.68 -28.58
C LYS A 194 4.80 -4.89 -27.06
N PRO A 195 3.66 -5.33 -26.51
CA PRO A 195 3.60 -5.71 -25.11
C PRO A 195 4.56 -6.89 -24.86
N PRO A 196 5.15 -6.99 -23.65
CA PRO A 196 5.98 -8.13 -23.29
C PRO A 196 5.19 -9.43 -23.39
N PRO A 197 5.87 -10.58 -23.64
CA PRO A 197 5.21 -11.87 -23.78
C PRO A 197 4.37 -12.18 -22.54
N VAL A 198 3.16 -12.67 -22.79
CA VAL A 198 2.18 -12.93 -21.75
C VAL A 198 2.35 -14.35 -21.24
N VAL A 199 2.48 -14.49 -19.92
CA VAL A 199 2.36 -15.79 -19.25
C VAL A 199 0.88 -15.99 -18.95
N ASP A 200 0.21 -16.83 -19.72
CA ASP A 200 -1.21 -17.17 -19.53
C ASP A 200 -1.40 -18.50 -18.76
N VAL A 201 -0.29 -19.14 -18.37
CA VAL A 201 -0.28 -20.41 -17.65
C VAL A 201 0.36 -20.19 -16.28
N VAL A 202 -0.29 -20.72 -15.24
CA VAL A 202 0.24 -20.67 -13.87
C VAL A 202 1.58 -21.39 -13.82
N ALA A 203 2.52 -20.81 -13.08
CA ALA A 203 3.81 -21.42 -12.84
C ALA A 203 3.64 -22.84 -12.24
N PRO A 204 4.45 -23.82 -12.66
CA PRO A 204 4.39 -25.14 -12.06
C PRO A 204 4.77 -25.06 -10.58
N TYR A 205 4.12 -25.84 -9.71
CA TYR A 205 4.46 -25.83 -8.28
C TYR A 205 5.95 -26.10 -8.02
N SER A 206 6.57 -26.96 -8.84
CA SER A 206 8.01 -27.28 -8.79
C SER A 206 8.92 -26.07 -9.03
N SER A 207 8.44 -24.99 -9.66
CA SER A 207 9.24 -23.78 -9.83
C SER A 207 9.34 -22.93 -8.57
N ILE A 208 8.47 -23.15 -7.57
CA ILE A 208 8.47 -22.35 -6.34
C ILE A 208 8.83 -23.14 -5.07
N GLU A 209 8.58 -24.45 -5.03
CA GLU A 209 8.76 -25.25 -3.81
C GLU A 209 10.22 -25.30 -3.32
N GLY A 210 11.17 -25.31 -4.25
CA GLY A 210 12.59 -25.46 -3.98
C GLY A 210 13.34 -24.14 -3.73
N ILE A 211 12.68 -22.99 -3.90
CA ILE A 211 13.34 -21.68 -3.84
C ILE A 211 13.97 -21.47 -2.46
N LEU A 212 15.23 -21.02 -2.43
CA LEU A 212 15.91 -20.65 -1.19
C LEU A 212 15.63 -19.19 -0.84
N ILE A 213 14.98 -18.98 0.30
CA ILE A 213 14.63 -17.66 0.83
C ILE A 213 15.27 -17.40 2.19
N GLN A 214 15.51 -16.13 2.49
CA GLN A 214 15.98 -15.68 3.80
C GLN A 214 14.93 -14.77 4.44
N LYS A 215 14.58 -14.98 5.70
CA LYS A 215 13.69 -14.06 6.44
C LYS A 215 14.50 -12.85 6.89
N LEU A 216 14.10 -11.66 6.44
CA LEU A 216 14.71 -10.39 6.82
C LEU A 216 14.05 -9.79 8.05
N THR A 217 12.73 -9.93 8.18
CA THR A 217 11.97 -9.39 9.31
C THR A 217 11.10 -10.48 9.94
N PRO A 218 10.85 -10.39 11.26
CA PRO A 218 9.80 -11.16 11.88
C PRO A 218 8.43 -10.56 11.55
N GLU A 219 7.36 -11.27 11.90
CA GLU A 219 6.04 -10.64 12.02
C GLU A 219 6.09 -9.60 13.14
N TYR A 220 5.61 -8.39 12.84
CA TYR A 220 5.67 -7.27 13.76
C TYR A 220 4.76 -7.52 14.96
N LYS A 221 5.38 -7.52 16.14
CA LYS A 221 4.71 -7.37 17.44
C LYS A 221 5.27 -6.14 18.14
N ILE A 222 4.52 -5.57 19.07
CA ILE A 222 5.04 -4.47 19.90
C ILE A 222 6.31 -4.96 20.62
N GLY A 223 7.41 -4.22 20.48
CA GLY A 223 8.73 -4.56 21.05
C GLY A 223 9.71 -5.29 20.12
N THR A 224 9.28 -5.73 18.93
CA THR A 224 10.13 -6.53 18.01
C THR A 224 11.21 -5.70 17.28
N GLN A 225 11.13 -4.37 17.30
CA GLN A 225 12.11 -3.45 16.68
C GLN A 225 13.54 -3.67 17.20
N ARG A 226 13.71 -4.21 18.40
CA ARG A 226 15.02 -4.49 19.01
C ARG A 226 15.69 -5.78 18.50
N LEU A 227 14.95 -6.64 17.77
CA LEU A 227 15.36 -8.01 17.39
C LEU A 227 15.74 -8.18 15.91
N VAL A 228 15.59 -7.15 15.06
CA VAL A 228 15.79 -7.25 13.59
C VAL A 228 17.26 -7.49 13.18
N LYS A 229 18.21 -7.56 14.11
CA LYS A 229 19.64 -7.74 13.80
C LYS A 229 20.06 -9.16 13.43
N THR A 230 19.16 -10.16 13.43
CA THR A 230 19.55 -11.55 13.16
C THR A 230 19.25 -11.95 11.72
N LYS A 231 20.31 -12.06 10.90
CA LYS A 231 20.24 -12.73 9.60
C LYS A 231 19.90 -14.20 9.83
N THR A 232 18.69 -14.59 9.44
CA THR A 232 18.28 -16.01 9.49
C THR A 232 19.02 -16.81 8.42
N PRO A 233 19.34 -18.10 8.65
CA PRO A 233 19.86 -18.95 7.60
C PRO A 233 18.82 -19.09 6.47
N PRO A 234 19.24 -19.24 5.21
CA PRO A 234 18.33 -19.56 4.11
C PRO A 234 17.55 -20.86 4.38
N LEU A 235 16.29 -20.89 3.97
CA LEU A 235 15.43 -22.07 4.03
C LEU A 235 14.69 -22.26 2.71
N LYS A 236 14.14 -23.46 2.48
CA LYS A 236 13.26 -23.73 1.35
C LYS A 236 11.92 -23.02 1.54
N ALA A 237 11.44 -22.37 0.49
CA ALA A 237 10.18 -21.63 0.51
C ALA A 237 8.99 -22.53 0.90
N SER A 238 8.98 -23.81 0.48
CA SER A 238 7.92 -24.77 0.80
C SER A 238 7.63 -24.94 2.29
N ALA A 239 8.61 -24.68 3.17
CA ALA A 239 8.39 -24.71 4.61
C ALA A 239 7.41 -23.63 5.10
N LEU A 240 7.20 -22.57 4.32
CA LEU A 240 6.29 -21.47 4.68
C LEU A 240 4.81 -21.81 4.48
N TRP A 241 4.48 -22.78 3.62
CA TRP A 241 3.11 -23.22 3.38
C TRP A 241 2.88 -24.71 3.66
N GLN A 242 3.79 -25.35 4.41
CA GLN A 242 3.67 -26.76 4.74
C GLN A 242 2.32 -27.07 5.43
N ASP A 243 1.94 -26.24 6.41
CA ASP A 243 0.74 -26.46 7.22
C ASP A 243 -0.42 -25.53 6.83
N LYS A 244 -0.12 -24.29 6.45
CA LYS A 244 -1.11 -23.25 6.20
C LYS A 244 -0.92 -22.63 4.81
N PRO A 245 -2.01 -22.25 4.12
CA PRO A 245 -1.91 -21.54 2.86
C PRO A 245 -1.20 -20.20 3.04
N ALA A 246 -0.61 -19.69 1.98
CA ALA A 246 0.20 -18.48 2.02
C ALA A 246 0.03 -17.61 0.77
N VAL A 247 0.00 -16.30 0.98
CA VAL A 247 0.09 -15.26 -0.05
C VAL A 247 1.50 -14.73 -0.09
N PHE A 248 2.10 -14.68 -1.28
CA PHE A 248 3.41 -14.09 -1.54
C PHE A 248 3.23 -12.87 -2.42
N LEU A 249 3.42 -11.67 -1.86
CA LEU A 249 3.47 -10.43 -2.62
C LEU A 249 4.91 -10.19 -3.09
N CYS A 250 5.18 -10.35 -4.37
CA CYS A 250 6.49 -10.11 -4.98
C CYS A 250 6.66 -8.62 -5.28
N ILE A 251 7.39 -7.93 -4.41
CA ILE A 251 7.53 -6.48 -4.44
C ILE A 251 8.66 -6.09 -5.39
N ARG A 252 8.34 -5.22 -6.37
CA ARG A 252 9.34 -4.66 -7.28
C ARG A 252 10.41 -3.86 -6.55
N ARG A 253 10.01 -2.98 -5.63
CA ARG A 253 10.94 -2.14 -4.89
C ARG A 253 10.28 -1.58 -3.63
N PRO A 254 10.88 -1.74 -2.43
CA PRO A 254 10.26 -1.28 -1.18
C PRO A 254 10.07 0.25 -1.11
N GLY A 255 10.90 1.01 -1.82
CA GLY A 255 10.82 2.48 -1.92
C GLY A 255 9.83 3.02 -2.96
N CYS A 256 9.24 2.17 -3.80
CA CYS A 256 8.30 2.61 -4.84
C CYS A 256 6.92 2.91 -4.25
N ILE A 257 6.34 4.07 -4.59
CA ILE A 257 5.01 4.47 -4.11
C ILE A 257 3.92 3.46 -4.45
N MET A 258 3.95 2.90 -5.67
CA MET A 258 2.96 1.94 -6.12
C MET A 258 3.07 0.63 -5.34
N CYS A 259 4.29 0.19 -5.02
CA CYS A 259 4.51 -1.02 -4.23
C CYS A 259 4.15 -0.82 -2.76
N ARG A 260 4.48 0.33 -2.17
CA ARG A 260 4.09 0.67 -0.80
C ARG A 260 2.57 0.72 -0.66
N ALA A 261 1.89 1.33 -1.62
CA ALA A 261 0.45 1.41 -1.67
C ALA A 261 -0.22 0.02 -1.77
N GLU A 262 0.24 -0.85 -2.67
CA GLU A 262 -0.27 -2.22 -2.79
C GLU A 262 -0.08 -3.02 -1.51
N ALA A 263 1.16 -3.02 -0.98
CA ALA A 263 1.49 -3.72 0.25
C ALA A 263 0.63 -3.25 1.42
N HIS A 264 0.44 -1.93 1.54
CA HIS A 264 -0.36 -1.33 2.58
C HIS A 264 -1.84 -1.72 2.47
N GLN A 265 -2.43 -1.65 1.27
CA GLN A 265 -3.83 -2.04 1.06
C GLN A 265 -4.08 -3.52 1.33
N LEU A 266 -3.18 -4.41 0.86
CA LEU A 266 -3.30 -5.84 1.11
C LEU A 266 -3.15 -6.15 2.61
N TYR A 267 -2.12 -5.58 3.25
CA TYR A 267 -1.82 -5.86 4.65
C TYR A 267 -2.83 -5.23 5.61
N ALA A 268 -3.48 -4.12 5.25
CA ALA A 268 -4.60 -3.56 6.03
C ALA A 268 -5.77 -4.54 6.18
N LYS A 269 -5.86 -5.56 5.33
CA LYS A 269 -6.86 -6.63 5.42
C LYS A 269 -6.35 -7.89 6.12
N LYS A 270 -5.18 -7.86 6.76
CA LYS A 270 -4.60 -8.99 7.49
C LYS A 270 -5.59 -9.70 8.42
N PRO A 271 -6.46 -9.02 9.21
CA PRO A 271 -7.42 -9.72 10.08
C PRO A 271 -8.35 -10.70 9.33
N ILE A 272 -8.69 -10.40 8.06
CA ILE A 272 -9.50 -11.28 7.21
C ILE A 272 -8.69 -12.54 6.84
N PHE A 273 -7.43 -12.37 6.44
CA PHE A 273 -6.54 -13.48 6.11
C PHE A 273 -6.22 -14.35 7.33
N ASP A 274 -5.99 -13.74 8.49
CA ASP A 274 -5.74 -14.45 9.75
C ASP A 274 -6.94 -15.31 10.16
N ARG A 275 -8.17 -14.81 9.99
CA ARG A 275 -9.40 -15.59 10.23
C ARG A 275 -9.54 -16.78 9.27
N MET A 276 -9.04 -16.64 8.04
CA MET A 276 -8.98 -17.73 7.06
C MET A 276 -7.79 -18.68 7.30
N GLY A 277 -6.89 -18.39 8.25
CA GLY A 277 -5.68 -19.16 8.49
C GLY A 277 -4.62 -19.00 7.39
N VAL A 278 -4.69 -17.93 6.59
CA VAL A 278 -3.78 -17.65 5.47
C VAL A 278 -2.65 -16.75 5.93
N GLN A 279 -1.41 -17.13 5.61
CA GLN A 279 -0.22 -16.35 5.95
C GLN A 279 0.11 -15.33 4.86
N LEU A 280 0.62 -14.16 5.24
CA LEU A 280 1.04 -13.12 4.30
C LEU A 280 2.57 -12.93 4.34
N TYR A 281 3.21 -13.01 3.18
CA TYR A 281 4.64 -12.76 3.00
C TYR A 281 4.90 -11.70 1.93
N ALA A 282 5.82 -10.78 2.20
CA ALA A 282 6.38 -9.89 1.19
C ALA A 282 7.72 -10.46 0.70
N VAL A 283 7.93 -10.53 -0.61
CA VAL A 283 9.16 -11.08 -1.22
C VAL A 283 9.92 -9.95 -1.92
N LEU A 284 11.19 -9.79 -1.56
CA LEU A 284 12.13 -8.84 -2.17
C LEU A 284 13.18 -9.59 -2.98
N HIS A 285 13.52 -9.07 -4.15
CA HIS A 285 14.67 -9.54 -4.94
C HIS A 285 15.97 -8.81 -4.60
N GLU A 286 15.88 -7.64 -3.98
CA GLU A 286 17.02 -6.81 -3.62
C GLU A 286 16.94 -6.47 -2.13
N HIS A 287 18.05 -6.66 -1.41
CA HIS A 287 18.14 -6.35 0.00
C HIS A 287 18.95 -5.07 0.22
N ILE A 288 18.23 -3.95 0.40
CA ILE A 288 18.79 -2.68 0.88
C ILE A 288 18.26 -2.43 2.28
N GLU A 289 19.13 -2.51 3.29
CA GLU A 289 18.76 -2.46 4.71
C GLU A 289 17.88 -1.24 5.05
N SER A 290 18.24 -0.04 4.57
CA SER A 290 17.44 1.17 4.82
C SER A 290 16.05 1.11 4.19
N GLU A 291 15.92 0.50 3.01
CA GLU A 291 14.63 0.37 2.33
C GLU A 291 13.73 -0.65 3.04
N VAL A 292 14.31 -1.72 3.60
CA VAL A 292 13.59 -2.70 4.43
C VAL A 292 13.10 -2.03 5.72
N GLN A 293 13.94 -1.22 6.37
CA GLN A 293 13.57 -0.50 7.60
C GLN A 293 12.50 0.57 7.37
N ASP A 294 12.52 1.26 6.23
CA ASP A 294 11.48 2.24 5.88
C ASP A 294 10.18 1.55 5.46
N PHE A 295 10.27 0.34 4.89
CA PHE A 295 9.13 -0.43 4.43
C PHE A 295 8.39 -1.15 5.57
N TRP A 296 9.13 -1.85 6.43
CA TRP A 296 8.63 -2.62 7.56
C TRP A 296 8.91 -1.89 8.89
N PRO A 297 7.93 -1.78 9.81
CA PRO A 297 6.59 -2.36 9.76
C PRO A 297 5.53 -1.42 9.13
N ARG A 298 5.94 -0.25 8.60
CA ARG A 298 5.03 0.86 8.25
C ARG A 298 3.99 0.48 7.18
N TYR A 299 4.41 -0.15 6.08
CA TYR A 299 3.52 -0.54 4.98
C TYR A 299 3.23 -2.04 4.97
N TRP A 300 4.05 -2.82 5.67
CA TRP A 300 3.91 -4.26 5.79
C TRP A 300 4.37 -4.68 7.17
N GLY A 301 3.46 -5.19 8.00
CA GLY A 301 3.81 -5.70 9.33
C GLY A 301 4.24 -7.17 9.32
N GLY A 302 4.11 -7.86 8.19
CA GLY A 302 4.38 -9.30 8.08
C GLY A 302 5.86 -9.61 7.91
N VAL A 303 6.16 -10.89 7.74
CA VAL A 303 7.51 -11.36 7.42
C VAL A 303 7.90 -10.88 6.01
N VAL A 304 9.09 -10.30 5.90
CA VAL A 304 9.73 -9.94 4.63
C VAL A 304 10.77 -11.00 4.29
N LEU A 305 10.70 -11.52 3.08
CA LEU A 305 11.55 -12.57 2.54
C LEU A 305 12.50 -11.99 1.50
N PHE A 306 13.73 -12.47 1.50
CA PHE A 306 14.72 -12.16 0.48
C PHE A 306 14.93 -13.37 -0.42
N ASP A 307 14.56 -13.21 -1.68
CA ASP A 307 14.80 -14.13 -2.78
C ASP A 307 16.01 -13.66 -3.58
N ARG A 308 17.19 -14.07 -3.10
CA ARG A 308 18.49 -13.63 -3.65
C ARG A 308 18.66 -13.95 -5.14
N ASN A 309 18.06 -15.05 -5.58
CA ASN A 309 18.21 -15.57 -6.95
C ASN A 309 17.07 -15.14 -7.88
N MET A 310 16.12 -14.35 -7.35
CA MET A 310 14.93 -13.87 -8.06
C MET A 310 14.07 -14.99 -8.63
N GLU A 311 14.06 -16.16 -8.01
CA GLU A 311 13.35 -17.33 -8.52
C GLU A 311 11.84 -17.17 -8.48
N PHE A 312 11.28 -16.49 -7.47
CA PHE A 312 9.85 -16.14 -7.44
C PHE A 312 9.50 -15.18 -8.59
N PHE A 313 10.35 -14.19 -8.82
CA PHE A 313 10.17 -13.21 -9.90
C PHE A 313 10.32 -13.86 -11.28
N LYS A 314 11.24 -14.82 -11.43
CA LYS A 314 11.35 -15.63 -12.65
C LYS A 314 10.15 -16.54 -12.83
N ALA A 315 9.63 -17.15 -11.77
CA ALA A 315 8.43 -17.99 -11.84
C ALA A 315 7.22 -17.21 -12.36
N LEU A 316 7.04 -15.95 -11.93
CA LEU A 316 6.00 -15.06 -12.45
C LEU A 316 6.10 -14.85 -13.98
N GLY A 317 7.33 -14.82 -14.51
CA GLY A 317 7.61 -14.66 -15.94
C GLY A 317 7.91 -15.96 -16.69
N GLY A 318 7.46 -17.12 -16.20
CA GLY A 318 7.65 -18.40 -16.89
C GLY A 318 9.13 -18.83 -16.99
N GLY A 319 9.93 -18.51 -15.97
CA GLY A 319 11.37 -18.76 -15.92
C GLY A 319 12.24 -17.55 -16.27
N GLN A 320 11.65 -16.43 -16.69
CA GLN A 320 12.36 -15.20 -17.05
C GLN A 320 11.94 -14.01 -16.19
N LEU A 321 12.84 -13.04 -16.01
CA LEU A 321 12.49 -11.80 -15.33
C LEU A 321 11.69 -10.90 -16.26
N LEU A 322 10.48 -10.56 -15.83
CA LEU A 322 9.67 -9.55 -16.49
C LEU A 322 10.25 -8.17 -16.17
N LYS A 323 10.71 -7.46 -17.21
CA LYS A 323 11.32 -6.13 -17.08
C LYS A 323 10.76 -5.18 -18.14
N ASP A 324 10.54 -3.92 -17.77
CA ASP A 324 10.35 -2.83 -18.73
C ASP A 324 11.36 -1.72 -18.43
N LYS A 325 11.84 -1.01 -19.46
CA LYS A 325 12.68 0.18 -19.26
C LYS A 325 11.85 1.30 -18.65
N PHE A 326 12.47 2.17 -17.85
CA PHE A 326 11.74 3.30 -17.24
C PHE A 326 11.00 4.16 -18.28
N LEU A 327 11.63 4.46 -19.42
CA LEU A 327 11.04 5.29 -20.47
C LEU A 327 9.79 4.64 -21.10
N SER A 328 9.89 3.38 -21.53
CA SER A 328 8.80 2.67 -22.23
C SER A 328 7.78 2.02 -21.28
N GLY A 329 8.19 1.70 -20.07
CA GLY A 329 7.38 1.08 -19.02
C GLY A 329 6.60 2.07 -18.17
N PHE A 330 7.10 3.30 -18.03
CA PHE A 330 6.49 4.35 -17.20
C PHE A 330 6.09 5.58 -18.01
N LEU A 331 7.06 6.33 -18.55
CA LEU A 331 6.80 7.65 -19.19
C LEU A 331 5.88 7.56 -20.41
N PHE A 332 6.01 6.51 -21.22
CA PHE A 332 5.16 6.28 -22.40
C PHE A 332 4.03 5.27 -22.14
N ASN A 333 3.75 4.96 -20.88
CA ASN A 333 2.72 4.01 -20.49
C ASN A 333 1.60 4.71 -19.71
N PRO A 334 0.47 5.06 -20.36
CA PRO A 334 -0.62 5.78 -19.70
C PRO A 334 -1.20 5.01 -18.51
N ARG A 335 -1.19 3.67 -18.55
CA ARG A 335 -1.66 2.82 -17.46
C ARG A 335 -0.74 2.89 -16.25
N ALA A 336 0.57 2.84 -16.46
CA ALA A 336 1.54 3.03 -15.37
C ALA A 336 1.45 4.44 -14.74
N ILE A 337 1.20 5.46 -15.56
CA ILE A 337 0.96 6.83 -15.07
C ILE A 337 -0.32 6.90 -14.24
N ALA A 338 -1.40 6.24 -14.67
CA ALA A 338 -2.65 6.16 -13.91
C ALA A 338 -2.45 5.43 -12.58
N ASN A 339 -1.74 4.30 -12.58
CA ASN A 339 -1.37 3.55 -11.37
C ASN A 339 -0.56 4.41 -10.40
N TYR A 340 0.39 5.19 -10.91
CA TYR A 340 1.16 6.14 -10.11
C TYR A 340 0.29 7.23 -9.49
N LYS A 341 -0.62 7.85 -10.27
CA LYS A 341 -1.55 8.86 -9.76
C LYS A 341 -2.44 8.30 -8.64
N ARG A 342 -2.96 7.08 -8.85
CA ARG A 342 -3.77 6.34 -7.86
C ARG A 342 -2.99 6.08 -6.57
N ALA A 343 -1.74 5.65 -6.67
CA ALA A 343 -0.88 5.45 -5.50
C ALA A 343 -0.54 6.78 -4.80
N LYS A 344 -0.29 7.85 -5.57
CA LYS A 344 0.03 9.18 -5.05
C LYS A 344 -1.12 9.81 -4.27
N ALA A 345 -2.37 9.51 -4.66
CA ALA A 345 -3.56 9.98 -3.93
C ALA A 345 -3.63 9.48 -2.48
N LEU A 346 -2.91 8.41 -2.13
CA LEU A 346 -2.84 7.88 -0.76
C LEU A 346 -1.87 8.62 0.16
N GLY A 347 -1.16 9.65 -0.34
CA GLY A 347 -0.23 10.43 0.48
C GLY A 347 1.02 9.67 0.97
N ILE A 348 1.35 8.54 0.34
CA ILE A 348 2.47 7.68 0.72
C ILE A 348 3.81 8.25 0.21
N GLU A 349 4.83 8.25 1.05
CA GLU A 349 6.19 8.66 0.70
C GLU A 349 6.84 7.72 -0.32
N GLN A 350 7.76 8.23 -1.14
CA GLN A 350 8.48 7.46 -2.15
C GLN A 350 9.95 7.86 -2.25
N ASN A 351 10.78 6.96 -2.76
CA ASN A 351 12.13 7.25 -3.23
C ASN A 351 12.41 6.46 -4.52
N PHE A 352 13.61 6.56 -5.08
CA PHE A 352 14.02 5.83 -6.30
C PHE A 352 15.24 4.89 -6.08
N LYS A 353 15.56 4.54 -4.83
CA LYS A 353 16.68 3.65 -4.50
C LYS A 353 16.37 2.18 -4.83
N GLY A 354 17.32 1.50 -5.45
CA GLY A 354 17.24 0.08 -5.84
C GLY A 354 16.82 -0.13 -7.30
N GLU A 355 16.76 -1.40 -7.72
CA GLU A 355 16.35 -1.83 -9.05
C GLU A 355 14.84 -1.64 -9.26
N GLY A 356 14.47 -0.90 -10.30
CA GLY A 356 13.12 -0.44 -10.57
C GLY A 356 12.49 -0.95 -11.87
N GLU A 357 13.23 -1.66 -12.71
CA GLU A 357 12.75 -2.15 -14.02
C GLU A 357 12.04 -3.50 -13.92
N ILE A 358 12.35 -4.31 -12.91
CA ILE A 358 11.72 -5.60 -12.65
C ILE A 358 10.26 -5.41 -12.27
N LYS A 359 9.37 -6.26 -12.80
CA LYS A 359 7.96 -6.35 -12.45
C LYS A 359 7.72 -7.36 -11.33
N GLY A 360 6.69 -7.11 -10.55
CA GLY A 360 6.28 -7.93 -9.42
C GLY A 360 5.08 -8.79 -9.78
N GLY A 361 4.34 -9.16 -8.75
CA GLY A 361 3.16 -9.99 -8.87
C GLY A 361 2.78 -10.60 -7.53
N LEU A 362 1.91 -11.59 -7.57
CA LEU A 362 1.43 -12.24 -6.37
C LEU A 362 1.18 -13.73 -6.63
N PHE A 363 1.51 -14.56 -5.65
CA PHE A 363 1.10 -15.97 -5.61
C PHE A 363 0.19 -16.22 -4.41
N ILE A 364 -0.81 -17.08 -4.58
CA ILE A 364 -1.51 -17.74 -3.48
C ILE A 364 -1.22 -19.23 -3.61
N VAL A 365 -0.65 -19.80 -2.56
CA VAL A 365 -0.23 -21.20 -2.51
C VAL A 365 -1.03 -21.92 -1.43
N GLY A 366 -1.63 -23.05 -1.80
CA GLY A 366 -2.36 -23.89 -0.85
C GLY A 366 -1.42 -24.62 0.12
N SER A 367 -1.96 -25.13 1.22
CA SER A 367 -1.15 -25.86 2.21
C SER A 367 -0.56 -27.15 1.64
N GLY A 368 0.58 -27.56 2.18
CA GLY A 368 1.27 -28.79 1.81
C GLY A 368 1.67 -28.79 0.33
N LYS A 369 1.17 -29.77 -0.42
CA LYS A 369 1.42 -29.93 -1.87
C LYS A 369 0.19 -29.60 -2.73
N SER A 370 -0.75 -28.83 -2.21
CA SER A 370 -1.98 -28.46 -2.92
C SER A 370 -1.73 -27.64 -4.20
N GLY A 371 -0.56 -27.00 -4.30
CA GLY A 371 -0.14 -26.25 -5.48
C GLY A 371 -0.45 -24.76 -5.41
N ILE A 372 -0.28 -24.08 -6.56
CA ILE A 372 -0.55 -22.65 -6.72
C ILE A 372 -2.04 -22.46 -7.05
N ALA A 373 -2.77 -21.82 -6.14
CA ALA A 373 -4.21 -21.54 -6.30
C ALA A 373 -4.47 -20.28 -7.14
N TYR A 374 -3.54 -19.33 -7.15
CA TYR A 374 -3.67 -18.08 -7.91
C TYR A 374 -2.30 -17.47 -8.19
N GLN A 375 -2.17 -16.87 -9.36
CA GLN A 375 -1.00 -16.10 -9.78
C GLN A 375 -1.46 -14.79 -10.42
N PHE A 376 -0.98 -13.67 -9.91
CA PHE A 376 -1.13 -12.38 -10.55
C PHE A 376 0.22 -11.93 -11.09
N VAL A 377 0.25 -11.51 -12.36
CA VAL A 377 1.46 -11.03 -13.01
C VAL A 377 1.29 -9.56 -13.36
N GLU A 378 2.14 -8.71 -12.78
CA GLU A 378 2.15 -7.29 -13.08
C GLU A 378 2.58 -7.06 -14.54
N ARG A 379 1.66 -6.62 -15.41
CA ARG A 379 1.95 -6.36 -16.84
C ARG A 379 2.48 -4.94 -17.06
N ASN A 380 1.96 -3.98 -16.30
CA ASN A 380 2.41 -2.60 -16.29
C ASN A 380 2.84 -2.22 -14.88
N PHE A 381 3.77 -1.27 -14.78
CA PHE A 381 4.19 -0.77 -13.49
C PHE A 381 3.00 -0.26 -12.66
N GLY A 382 2.86 -0.82 -11.45
CA GLY A 382 1.80 -0.52 -10.49
C GLY A 382 0.45 -1.16 -10.78
N ASP A 383 0.38 -2.16 -11.66
CA ASP A 383 -0.79 -3.04 -11.70
C ASP A 383 -0.83 -3.84 -10.39
N TRP A 384 -1.95 -3.83 -9.69
CA TRP A 384 -2.12 -4.56 -8.42
C TRP A 384 -3.10 -5.70 -8.60
N ALA A 385 -2.86 -6.80 -7.89
CA ALA A 385 -3.80 -7.90 -7.83
C ALA A 385 -5.14 -7.41 -7.23
N PRO A 386 -6.31 -7.70 -7.87
CA PRO A 386 -7.59 -7.29 -7.32
C PRO A 386 -7.83 -7.93 -5.95
N LEU A 387 -8.04 -7.10 -4.93
CA LEU A 387 -8.16 -7.56 -3.54
C LEU A 387 -9.33 -8.54 -3.35
N GLU A 388 -10.44 -8.32 -4.05
CA GLU A 388 -11.61 -9.19 -4.02
C GLU A 388 -11.30 -10.60 -4.56
N GLU A 389 -10.51 -10.70 -5.65
CA GLU A 389 -10.06 -11.98 -6.19
C GLU A 389 -9.16 -12.71 -5.18
N ILE A 390 -8.21 -12.00 -4.56
CA ILE A 390 -7.31 -12.57 -3.54
C ILE A 390 -8.13 -13.15 -2.37
N ILE A 391 -9.09 -12.38 -1.84
CA ILE A 391 -9.95 -12.80 -0.73
C ILE A 391 -10.83 -13.99 -1.15
N GLY A 392 -11.41 -13.94 -2.35
CA GLY A 392 -12.24 -15.02 -2.89
C GLY A 392 -11.50 -16.35 -2.98
N ILE A 393 -10.28 -16.35 -3.53
CA ILE A 393 -9.45 -17.56 -3.62
C ILE A 393 -9.05 -18.07 -2.22
N CYS A 394 -8.70 -17.18 -1.30
CA CYS A 394 -8.37 -17.56 0.07
C CYS A 394 -9.56 -18.19 0.81
N SER A 395 -10.77 -17.67 0.60
CA SER A 395 -11.99 -18.24 1.18
C SER A 395 -12.29 -19.64 0.62
N GLN A 396 -12.06 -19.85 -0.68
CA GLN A 396 -12.18 -21.17 -1.30
C GLN A 396 -11.20 -22.17 -0.70
N LEU A 397 -9.94 -21.77 -0.47
CA LEU A 397 -8.92 -22.60 0.19
C LEU A 397 -9.35 -23.00 1.61
N GLN A 398 -9.89 -22.06 2.40
CA GLN A 398 -10.39 -22.33 3.74
C GLN A 398 -11.54 -23.37 3.73
N ASN A 399 -12.53 -23.19 2.85
CA ASN A 399 -13.67 -24.10 2.76
C ASN A 399 -13.25 -25.53 2.39
N GLN A 400 -12.26 -25.68 1.52
CA GLN A 400 -11.73 -26.98 1.13
C GLN A 400 -11.01 -27.68 2.29
N GLN A 401 -10.22 -26.96 3.08
CA GLN A 401 -9.56 -27.52 4.26
C GLN A 401 -10.58 -28.03 5.28
N GLN A 402 -11.61 -27.24 5.58
CA GLN A 402 -12.68 -27.64 6.51
C GLN A 402 -13.45 -28.87 6.01
N ASN A 403 -13.70 -28.98 4.71
CA ASN A 403 -14.39 -30.14 4.15
C ASN A 403 -13.53 -31.41 4.21
N GLN A 404 -12.22 -31.30 3.97
CA GLN A 404 -11.30 -32.43 4.12
C GLN A 404 -11.22 -32.91 5.58
N GLU A 405 -11.08 -31.99 6.54
CA GLU A 405 -11.05 -32.32 7.97
C GLU A 405 -12.34 -33.03 8.44
N LYS A 406 -13.51 -32.55 8.00
CA LYS A 406 -14.80 -33.20 8.30
C LYS A 406 -14.88 -34.61 7.72
N SER A 407 -14.41 -34.82 6.49
CA SER A 407 -14.44 -36.15 5.86
C SER A 407 -13.54 -37.17 6.58
N ILE A 408 -12.39 -36.72 7.09
CA ILE A 408 -11.44 -37.56 7.85
C ILE A 408 -11.99 -37.84 9.25
N GLY A 409 -12.60 -36.86 9.91
CA GLY A 409 -13.25 -37.02 11.21
C GLY A 409 -14.39 -38.05 11.16
N ILE A 410 -15.26 -37.92 10.15
CA ILE A 410 -16.36 -38.88 9.92
C ILE A 410 -15.80 -40.30 9.71
N SER A 411 -14.74 -40.48 8.93
CA SER A 411 -14.16 -41.81 8.67
C SER A 411 -13.56 -42.47 9.92
N ARG A 412 -13.09 -41.69 10.90
CA ARG A 412 -12.55 -42.19 12.17
C ARG A 412 -13.61 -42.54 13.20
N ASP A 413 -14.82 -41.98 13.07
CA ASP A 413 -15.95 -42.30 13.95
C ASP A 413 -16.68 -43.59 13.53
N TYR A 414 -16.33 -44.16 12.37
CA TYR A 414 -16.87 -45.43 11.85
C TYR A 414 -15.89 -46.62 11.92
N GLU A 415 -14.67 -46.42 12.44
CA GLU A 415 -13.72 -47.48 12.82
C GLU A 415 -13.73 -47.68 14.34
#